data_AF-A0A5M8NX00-F1
#
_entry.id   AF-A0A5M8NX00-F1
#
_cell.length_a   1.000
_cell.length_b   1.000
_cell.length_c   1.000
_cell.angle_alpha   90.00
_cell.angle_beta   90.00
_cell.angle_gamma   90.00
#
_symmetry.space_group_name_H-M   'P 1'
#
loop_
_entity.id
_entity.type
_entity.pdbx_description
1 polymer ?
#
loop_
_entity_poly.entity_id
_entity_poly.type
_entity_poly.pdbx_seq_one_letter_code
_entity_poly.pdbx_strand_id
1 'polypeptide(L)'
;MQKSLMIGLNERDMEAVIHTYDLKPYYYPTLFPLKETNFLTWKMLEAQSGLKIAADLVSRGATIPRKTRETISRIQGDIPKITISREKNEDELTEYDILVAMSANNPDLKALVEFWAEDTKFCWDGVAARAEWIALQQISLGRVKFSNSNNAAVVTEYDVDYEIPTAQKIGVDTSYTTGTAGKPFTKDFPNALKIGKTLYGATYKAAFMNVDTFEKLTAQEEVYKRCATFIQNVTQTNDAPDLTTVNAYLAKKNEFFRGLQIVLIDQDITIELADGSRTTSNPFDDDVILFSESKLLGNTYWKRPIDAKKLEGGVADKVMYGHTLIKKYSNESPVQEITEGIANLFPAWNLAGRSVLMQVNATSWIKN
;
A
#
# COMPACT_ATOMS: atom_id res chain seq x y z
N MET A 1 -20.13 -1.66 29.69
CA MET A 1 -19.68 -2.71 28.76
C MET A 1 -20.19 -4.05 29.25
N GLN A 2 -21.05 -4.67 28.45
CA GLN A 2 -21.57 -6.02 28.65
C GLN A 2 -21.12 -6.91 27.48
N LYS A 3 -21.41 -8.21 27.56
CA LYS A 3 -21.18 -9.14 26.45
C LYS A 3 -22.14 -8.80 25.29
N SER A 4 -21.76 -9.17 24.07
CA SER A 4 -22.61 -9.05 22.87
C SER A 4 -24.07 -9.45 23.16
N LEU A 5 -25.01 -8.62 22.69
CA LEU A 5 -26.45 -8.84 22.83
C LEU A 5 -26.99 -9.81 21.75
N MET A 6 -26.16 -10.20 20.77
CA MET A 6 -26.58 -11.02 19.64
C MET A 6 -26.73 -12.50 20.03
N ILE A 7 -27.97 -12.96 20.08
CA ILE A 7 -28.36 -14.33 20.41
C ILE A 7 -27.72 -15.33 19.44
N GLY A 8 -26.91 -16.26 19.97
CA GLY A 8 -26.27 -17.30 19.18
C GLY A 8 -24.87 -16.94 18.66
N LEU A 9 -24.43 -15.69 18.80
CA LEU A 9 -23.04 -15.32 18.54
C LEU A 9 -22.15 -15.72 19.73
N ASN A 10 -21.14 -16.53 19.46
CA ASN A 10 -20.05 -16.79 20.40
C ASN A 10 -18.70 -16.55 19.71
N GLU A 11 -17.64 -16.47 20.52
CA GLU A 11 -16.28 -16.21 20.02
C GLU A 11 -15.81 -17.24 18.96
N ARG A 12 -16.24 -18.51 19.04
CA ARG A 12 -15.86 -19.55 18.07
C ARG A 12 -16.54 -19.36 16.72
N ASP A 13 -17.81 -18.99 16.72
CA ASP A 13 -18.55 -18.72 15.47
C ASP A 13 -18.01 -17.45 14.80
N MET A 14 -17.68 -16.44 15.61
CA MET A 14 -16.99 -15.24 15.16
C MET A 14 -15.60 -15.55 14.58
N GLU A 15 -14.84 -16.43 15.24
CA GLU A 15 -13.53 -16.90 14.77
C GLU A 15 -13.64 -17.61 13.42
N ALA A 16 -14.63 -18.49 13.26
CA ALA A 16 -14.87 -19.22 12.02
C ALA A 16 -15.14 -18.27 10.83
N VAL A 17 -15.94 -17.22 11.03
CA VAL A 17 -16.24 -16.24 9.98
C VAL A 17 -15.03 -15.36 9.69
N ILE A 18 -14.37 -14.80 10.70
CA ILE A 18 -13.24 -13.87 10.50
C ILE A 18 -12.06 -14.57 9.80
N HIS A 19 -11.82 -15.85 10.08
CA HIS A 19 -10.77 -16.63 9.40
C HIS A 19 -11.05 -16.88 7.91
N THR A 20 -12.24 -16.55 7.41
CA THR A 20 -12.53 -16.56 5.96
C THR A 20 -12.08 -15.29 5.26
N TYR A 21 -11.79 -14.22 6.00
CA TYR A 21 -11.39 -12.95 5.40
C TYR A 21 -10.02 -13.10 4.73
N ASP A 22 -9.80 -12.37 3.66
CA ASP A 22 -8.51 -12.40 2.97
C ASP A 22 -8.11 -11.03 2.45
N LEU A 23 -6.80 -10.85 2.32
CA LEU A 23 -6.20 -9.59 1.91
C LEU A 23 -5.91 -9.54 0.41
N LYS A 24 -6.44 -10.48 -0.39
CA LYS A 24 -6.17 -10.54 -1.83
C LYS A 24 -6.63 -9.29 -2.60
N PRO A 25 -7.69 -8.57 -2.19
CA PRO A 25 -8.06 -7.31 -2.82
C PRO A 25 -7.06 -6.16 -2.63
N TYR A 26 -6.07 -6.30 -1.74
CA TYR A 26 -5.12 -5.23 -1.40
C TYR A 26 -3.72 -5.53 -1.94
N TYR A 27 -2.99 -4.49 -2.35
CA TYR A 27 -1.63 -4.61 -2.85
C TYR A 27 -0.60 -4.72 -1.72
N TYR A 28 -0.80 -4.02 -0.60
CA TYR A 28 0.18 -3.93 0.48
C TYR A 28 0.69 -5.27 1.01
N PRO A 29 -0.07 -6.38 1.12
CA PRO A 29 0.47 -7.65 1.61
C PRO A 29 1.50 -8.26 0.66
N THR A 30 1.38 -7.96 -0.64
CA THR A 30 2.31 -8.45 -1.68
C THR A 30 3.51 -7.52 -1.86
N LEU A 31 3.29 -6.20 -1.79
CA LEU A 31 4.35 -5.19 -1.88
C LEU A 31 5.16 -5.09 -0.58
N PHE A 32 4.49 -5.29 0.56
CA PHE A 32 4.99 -5.18 1.93
C PHE A 32 4.52 -6.37 2.78
N PRO A 33 5.13 -7.56 2.62
CA PRO A 33 4.79 -8.73 3.42
C PRO A 33 4.72 -8.45 4.92
N LEU A 34 3.77 -9.10 5.60
CA LEU A 34 3.53 -8.92 7.02
C LEU A 34 4.72 -9.43 7.84
N LYS A 35 5.16 -8.61 8.81
CA LYS A 35 6.24 -8.95 9.74
C LYS A 35 5.86 -8.54 11.16
N GLU A 36 5.58 -9.53 12.00
CA GLU A 36 5.28 -9.29 13.42
C GLU A 36 6.54 -8.80 14.15
N THR A 37 6.36 -7.86 15.07
CA THR A 37 7.41 -7.30 15.91
C THR A 37 6.97 -7.17 17.36
N ASN A 38 7.94 -7.17 18.28
CA ASN A 38 7.70 -6.98 19.71
C ASN A 38 7.63 -5.49 20.11
N PHE A 39 8.04 -4.58 19.23
CA PHE A 39 8.13 -3.14 19.48
C PHE A 39 6.99 -2.40 18.77
N LEU A 40 6.61 -1.23 19.27
CA LEU A 40 5.70 -0.30 18.56
C LEU A 40 6.51 0.66 17.67
N THR A 41 7.67 0.22 17.21
CA THR A 41 8.58 1.01 16.37
C THR A 41 9.04 0.12 15.24
N TRP A 42 9.10 0.65 14.03
CA TRP A 42 9.74 0.01 12.90
C TRP A 42 11.11 0.64 12.64
N LYS A 43 12.05 -0.17 12.15
CA LYS A 43 13.41 0.28 11.85
C LYS A 43 13.83 -0.31 10.52
N MET A 44 14.28 0.55 9.63
CA MET A 44 14.90 0.16 8.38
C MET A 44 16.38 0.38 8.46
N LEU A 45 17.11 -0.63 8.06
CA LEU A 45 18.49 -0.47 7.66
C LEU A 45 18.43 -0.18 6.17
N GLU A 46 18.71 1.06 5.79
CA GLU A 46 18.89 1.40 4.39
C GLU A 46 20.17 0.71 3.95
N ALA A 47 20.02 -0.47 3.36
CA ALA A 47 21.16 -1.21 2.91
C ALA A 47 21.71 -0.51 1.66
N GLN A 48 22.90 0.09 1.75
CA GLN A 48 23.75 0.31 0.58
C GLN A 48 24.29 -1.04 0.00
N SER A 49 23.60 -2.15 0.27
CA SER A 49 23.89 -3.46 -0.26
C SER A 49 23.76 -3.46 -1.77
N GLY A 50 24.90 -3.57 -2.46
CA GLY A 50 24.92 -3.77 -3.92
C GLY A 50 26.22 -3.34 -4.58
N LEU A 51 27.04 -2.51 -3.92
CA LEU A 51 28.35 -2.17 -4.45
C LEU A 51 29.29 -3.36 -4.33
N LYS A 52 29.67 -3.92 -5.49
CA LYS A 52 30.73 -4.93 -5.58
C LYS A 52 32.08 -4.23 -5.46
N ILE A 53 32.57 -4.07 -4.23
CA ILE A 53 33.87 -3.45 -3.96
C ILE A 53 34.97 -4.42 -4.39
N ALA A 54 35.80 -4.00 -5.36
CA ALA A 54 36.94 -4.79 -5.80
C ALA A 54 38.06 -4.82 -4.75
N ALA A 55 38.75 -5.95 -4.66
CA ALA A 55 39.99 -6.07 -3.89
C ALA A 55 41.14 -5.32 -4.58
N ASP A 56 42.09 -4.81 -3.78
CA ASP A 56 43.29 -4.17 -4.31
C ASP A 56 44.35 -5.22 -4.66
N LEU A 57 45.10 -4.98 -5.75
CA LEU A 57 46.33 -5.70 -6.03
C LEU A 57 47.45 -5.10 -5.16
N VAL A 58 48.00 -5.92 -4.26
CA VAL A 58 49.08 -5.52 -3.34
C VAL A 58 50.35 -6.34 -3.60
N SER A 59 51.50 -5.67 -3.54
CA SER A 59 52.81 -6.32 -3.65
C SER A 59 53.03 -7.30 -2.49
N ARG A 60 53.74 -8.40 -2.76
CA ARG A 60 54.09 -9.40 -1.74
C ARG A 60 54.95 -8.73 -0.65
N GLY A 61 54.47 -8.71 0.59
CA GLY A 61 55.13 -8.07 1.74
C GLY A 61 54.59 -6.69 2.13
N ALA A 62 53.67 -6.11 1.36
CA ALA A 62 53.05 -4.82 1.69
C ALA A 62 51.88 -4.98 2.69
N THR A 63 51.64 -3.92 3.48
CA THR A 63 50.47 -3.86 4.37
C THR A 63 49.19 -3.69 3.53
N ILE A 64 48.19 -4.54 3.78
CA ILE A 64 46.93 -4.53 3.03
C ILE A 64 46.09 -3.32 3.46
N PRO A 65 45.69 -2.42 2.53
CA PRO A 65 44.82 -1.30 2.85
C PRO A 65 43.43 -1.80 3.26
N ARG A 66 42.90 -1.24 4.35
CA ARG A 66 41.58 -1.60 4.87
C ARG A 66 40.50 -0.78 4.16
N LYS A 67 39.52 -1.46 3.56
CA LYS A 67 38.34 -0.80 3.00
C LYS A 67 37.44 -0.27 4.12
N THR A 68 36.81 0.88 3.90
CA THR A 68 35.88 1.49 4.84
C THR A 68 34.59 0.68 4.94
N ARG A 69 33.99 0.64 6.13
CA ARG A 69 32.62 0.13 6.29
C ARG A 69 31.66 1.21 5.78
N GLU A 70 30.62 0.80 5.07
CA GLU A 70 29.56 1.72 4.64
C GLU A 70 28.78 2.21 5.87
N THR A 71 28.49 3.51 5.90
CA THR A 71 27.66 4.13 6.93
C THR A 71 26.21 3.79 6.61
N ILE A 72 25.58 2.96 7.43
CA ILE A 72 24.17 2.59 7.25
C ILE A 72 23.30 3.72 7.80
N SER A 73 22.60 4.45 6.94
CA SER A 73 21.51 5.35 7.33
C SER A 73 20.34 4.52 7.87
N ARG A 74 19.76 4.98 8.98
CA ARG A 74 18.65 4.31 9.65
C ARG A 74 17.44 5.23 9.64
N ILE A 75 16.42 4.85 8.89
CA ILE A 75 15.10 5.43 8.97
C ILE A 75 14.30 4.60 9.98
N GLN A 76 13.61 5.28 10.89
CA GLN A 76 12.76 4.65 11.91
C GLN A 76 11.51 5.48 12.11
N GLY A 77 10.45 4.84 12.58
CA GLY A 77 9.21 5.52 12.95
C GLY A 77 8.43 4.67 13.95
N ASP A 78 7.38 5.28 14.48
CA ASP A 78 6.45 4.62 15.38
C ASP A 78 5.37 3.88 14.57
N ILE A 79 4.87 2.78 15.13
CA ILE A 79 3.78 2.00 14.55
C ILE A 79 2.46 2.59 15.10
N PRO A 80 1.62 3.21 14.26
CA PRO A 80 0.36 3.79 14.70
C PRO A 80 -0.63 2.70 15.10
N LYS A 81 -1.59 3.10 15.95
CA LYS A 81 -2.81 2.34 16.16
C LYS A 81 -3.83 2.73 15.10
N ILE A 82 -4.25 1.78 14.27
CA ILE A 82 -5.34 1.93 13.31
C ILE A 82 -6.59 1.33 13.94
N THR A 83 -7.64 2.13 14.03
CA THR A 83 -8.93 1.68 14.58
C THR A 83 -10.10 2.15 13.75
N ILE A 84 -11.12 1.33 13.70
CA ILE A 84 -12.44 1.66 13.16
C ILE A 84 -13.50 1.03 14.07
N SER A 85 -14.63 1.69 14.23
CA SER A 85 -15.74 1.21 15.04
C SER A 85 -17.04 1.42 14.29
N ARG A 86 -17.97 0.48 14.44
CA ARG A 86 -19.35 0.58 13.96
C ARG A 86 -20.28 0.15 15.08
N GLU A 87 -21.35 0.91 15.26
CA GLU A 87 -22.40 0.62 16.25
C GLU A 87 -23.69 0.19 15.54
N LYS A 88 -24.44 -0.69 16.22
CA LYS A 88 -25.84 -0.99 15.92
C LYS A 88 -26.70 -0.49 17.07
N ASN A 89 -27.72 0.28 16.74
CA ASN A 89 -28.61 0.93 17.69
C ASN A 89 -29.85 0.07 18.01
N GLU A 90 -30.69 0.54 18.95
CA GLU A 90 -31.90 -0.15 19.44
C GLU A 90 -32.83 -0.64 18.31
N ASP A 91 -33.04 0.17 17.27
CA ASP A 91 -33.90 -0.19 16.14
C ASP A 91 -33.34 -1.39 15.36
N GLU A 92 -32.04 -1.40 15.06
CA GLU A 92 -31.36 -2.49 14.35
C GLU A 92 -31.28 -3.76 15.22
N LEU A 93 -31.14 -3.61 16.54
CA LEU A 93 -31.19 -4.75 17.46
C LEU A 93 -32.61 -5.35 17.54
N THR A 94 -33.64 -4.52 17.45
CA THR A 94 -35.03 -4.99 17.36
C THR A 94 -35.27 -5.75 16.06
N GLU A 95 -34.73 -5.29 14.93
CA GLU A 95 -34.76 -6.03 13.66
C GLU A 95 -34.07 -7.39 13.78
N TYR A 96 -32.92 -7.43 14.46
CA TYR A 96 -32.21 -8.68 14.73
C TYR A 96 -33.07 -9.66 15.55
N ASP A 97 -33.74 -9.19 16.61
CA ASP A 97 -34.64 -10.04 17.41
C ASP A 97 -35.81 -10.59 16.58
N ILE A 98 -36.36 -9.78 15.66
CA ILE A 98 -37.39 -10.24 14.71
C ILE A 98 -36.83 -11.33 13.79
N LEU A 99 -35.62 -11.15 13.26
CA LEU A 99 -34.94 -12.16 12.43
C LEU A 99 -34.73 -13.46 13.20
N VAL A 100 -34.31 -13.37 14.47
CA VAL A 100 -34.15 -14.55 15.34
C VAL A 100 -35.49 -15.26 15.52
N ALA A 101 -36.56 -14.53 15.83
CA ALA A 101 -37.89 -15.09 16.02
C ALA A 101 -38.44 -15.74 14.73
N MET A 102 -38.20 -15.16 13.57
CA MET A 102 -38.60 -15.72 12.27
C MET A 102 -37.78 -16.96 11.89
N SER A 103 -36.49 -16.98 12.23
CA SER A 103 -35.58 -18.10 11.94
C SER A 103 -35.82 -19.35 12.80
N ALA A 104 -36.51 -19.22 13.94
CA ALA A 104 -36.83 -20.36 14.82
C ALA A 104 -37.64 -21.47 14.12
N ASN A 105 -38.31 -21.16 13.00
CA ASN A 105 -39.09 -22.10 12.20
C ASN A 105 -38.56 -22.30 10.75
N ASN A 106 -37.39 -21.74 10.37
CA ASN A 106 -36.89 -21.75 8.98
C ASN A 106 -35.35 -21.89 8.91
N PRO A 107 -34.77 -22.50 7.86
CA PRO A 107 -33.33 -22.78 7.78
C PRO A 107 -32.44 -21.56 7.44
N ASP A 108 -32.99 -20.34 7.40
CA ASP A 108 -32.25 -19.09 7.11
C ASP A 108 -31.44 -18.56 8.31
N LEU A 109 -30.76 -19.45 9.04
CA LEU A 109 -29.73 -19.09 10.03
C LEU A 109 -28.58 -18.28 9.42
N LYS A 110 -28.45 -18.30 8.09
CA LYS A 110 -27.46 -17.54 7.33
C LYS A 110 -27.69 -16.03 7.43
N ALA A 111 -28.94 -15.56 7.42
CA ALA A 111 -29.26 -14.13 7.52
C ALA A 111 -28.84 -13.55 8.89
N LEU A 112 -28.98 -14.35 9.96
CA LEU A 112 -28.50 -13.98 11.30
C LEU A 112 -26.98 -13.84 11.33
N VAL A 113 -26.27 -14.77 10.69
CA VAL A 113 -24.80 -14.72 10.58
C VAL A 113 -24.36 -13.51 9.75
N GLU A 114 -24.99 -13.29 8.60
CA GLU A 114 -24.71 -12.15 7.73
C GLU A 114 -24.91 -10.80 8.45
N PHE A 115 -25.96 -10.66 9.27
CA PHE A 115 -26.28 -9.41 9.98
C PHE A 115 -25.16 -8.94 10.92
N TRP A 116 -24.56 -9.86 11.67
CA TRP A 116 -23.46 -9.51 12.57
C TRP A 116 -22.09 -9.57 11.89
N ALA A 117 -21.94 -10.40 10.87
CA ALA A 117 -20.70 -10.57 10.11
C ALA A 117 -20.41 -9.36 9.21
N GLU A 118 -21.44 -8.59 8.83
CA GLU A 118 -21.26 -7.34 8.07
C GLU A 118 -20.37 -6.35 8.84
N ASP A 119 -20.64 -6.13 10.13
CA ASP A 119 -19.86 -5.18 10.94
C ASP A 119 -18.44 -5.67 11.19
N THR A 120 -18.25 -6.98 11.42
CA THR A 120 -16.92 -7.56 11.61
C THR A 120 -16.10 -7.46 10.32
N LYS A 121 -16.73 -7.69 9.16
CA LYS A 121 -16.10 -7.53 7.85
C LYS A 121 -15.78 -6.07 7.57
N PHE A 122 -16.73 -5.15 7.80
CA PHE A 122 -16.53 -3.71 7.64
C PHE A 122 -15.33 -3.22 8.46
N CYS A 123 -15.25 -3.62 9.74
CA CYS A 123 -14.15 -3.22 10.60
C CYS A 123 -12.81 -3.82 10.16
N TRP A 124 -12.81 -5.08 9.72
CA TRP A 124 -11.60 -5.74 9.25
C TRP A 124 -11.08 -5.12 7.94
N ASP A 125 -11.97 -4.92 6.97
CA ASP A 125 -11.67 -4.29 5.69
C ASP A 125 -11.25 -2.82 5.88
N GLY A 126 -11.87 -2.07 6.80
CA GLY A 126 -11.50 -0.69 7.10
C GLY A 126 -10.05 -0.55 7.59
N VAL A 127 -9.58 -1.48 8.43
CA VAL A 127 -8.17 -1.52 8.86
C VAL A 127 -7.25 -1.83 7.68
N ALA A 128 -7.60 -2.82 6.85
CA ALA A 128 -6.81 -3.19 5.68
C ALA A 128 -6.75 -2.06 4.62
N ALA A 129 -7.87 -1.37 4.41
CA ALA A 129 -7.99 -0.21 3.52
C ALA A 129 -7.10 0.96 3.98
N ARG A 130 -7.03 1.22 5.30
CA ARG A 130 -6.10 2.24 5.81
C ARG A 130 -4.63 1.82 5.63
N ALA A 131 -4.30 0.54 5.85
CA ALA A 131 -2.96 0.02 5.60
C ALA A 131 -2.57 0.19 4.11
N GLU A 132 -3.47 -0.15 3.20
CA GLU A 132 -3.32 0.03 1.76
C GLU A 132 -3.08 1.50 1.39
N TRP A 133 -3.92 2.40 1.91
CA TRP A 133 -3.79 3.83 1.65
C TRP A 133 -2.41 4.37 2.06
N ILE A 134 -1.92 4.00 3.25
CA ILE A 134 -0.57 4.37 3.72
C ILE A 134 0.50 3.81 2.78
N ALA A 135 0.37 2.53 2.42
CA ALA A 135 1.35 1.82 1.59
C ALA A 135 1.51 2.44 0.20
N LEU A 136 0.41 2.87 -0.42
CA LEU A 136 0.38 3.42 -1.78
C LEU A 136 0.72 4.92 -1.82
N GLN A 137 0.29 5.71 -0.82
CA GLN A 137 0.67 7.12 -0.69
C GLN A 137 2.17 7.29 -0.50
N GLN A 138 2.78 6.52 0.40
CA GLN A 138 4.20 6.68 0.69
C GLN A 138 5.10 6.34 -0.50
N ILE A 139 4.71 5.36 -1.34
CA ILE A 139 5.51 4.93 -2.49
C ILE A 139 5.31 5.82 -3.71
N SER A 140 4.22 6.58 -3.78
CA SER A 140 3.99 7.56 -4.83
C SER A 140 4.64 8.90 -4.49
N LEU A 141 4.52 9.40 -3.26
CA LEU A 141 5.04 10.74 -2.90
C LEU A 141 6.42 10.73 -2.23
N GLY A 142 6.90 9.55 -1.81
CA GLY A 142 8.10 9.42 -0.98
C GLY A 142 7.88 9.81 0.48
N ARG A 143 6.63 10.00 0.87
CA ARG A 143 6.20 10.39 2.22
C ARG A 143 4.72 10.10 2.42
N VAL A 144 4.28 10.04 3.66
CA VAL A 144 2.88 10.01 4.06
C VAL A 144 2.64 11.02 5.17
N LYS A 145 1.52 11.74 5.10
CA LYS A 145 1.12 12.74 6.11
C LYS A 145 -0.34 12.55 6.52
N PHE A 146 -0.63 12.77 7.81
CA PHE A 146 -1.97 12.64 8.37
C PHE A 146 -2.52 14.02 8.78
N SER A 147 -3.41 14.54 7.94
CA SER A 147 -4.05 15.85 8.11
C SER A 147 -5.57 15.69 8.28
N ASN A 148 -6.26 16.79 8.59
CA ASN A 148 -7.73 16.79 8.68
C ASN A 148 -8.44 16.51 7.34
N SER A 149 -7.72 16.50 6.21
CA SER A 149 -8.31 16.16 4.91
C SER A 149 -8.27 14.66 4.60
N ASN A 150 -7.51 13.87 5.37
CA ASN A 150 -7.34 12.43 5.13
C ASN A 150 -7.43 11.57 6.40
N ASN A 151 -7.64 12.20 7.56
CA ASN A 151 -7.81 11.56 8.85
C ASN A 151 -8.74 12.40 9.74
N ALA A 152 -9.40 11.75 10.70
CA ALA A 152 -10.33 12.41 11.62
C ALA A 152 -9.68 13.51 12.48
N ALA A 153 -8.37 13.39 12.72
CA ALA A 153 -7.57 14.40 13.40
C ALA A 153 -6.19 14.51 12.75
N VAL A 154 -5.52 15.65 12.95
CA VAL A 154 -4.10 15.78 12.61
C VAL A 154 -3.27 14.89 13.54
N VAL A 155 -2.47 14.00 12.97
CA VAL A 155 -1.62 13.07 13.73
C VAL A 155 -0.19 13.08 13.16
N THR A 156 0.52 14.19 13.39
CA THR A 156 1.87 14.41 12.84
C THR A 156 2.93 13.48 13.41
N GLU A 157 2.69 12.83 14.56
CA GLU A 157 3.63 11.88 15.17
C GLU A 157 3.89 10.65 14.29
N TYR A 158 2.96 10.33 13.39
CA TYR A 158 3.09 9.21 12.46
C TYR A 158 3.39 9.66 11.03
N ASP A 159 3.59 10.96 10.78
CA ASP A 159 4.08 11.44 9.49
C ASP A 159 5.45 10.81 9.21
N VAL A 160 5.63 10.33 7.98
CA VAL A 160 6.90 9.73 7.55
C VAL A 160 7.33 10.41 6.27
N ASP A 161 8.51 11.02 6.30
CA ASP A 161 9.25 11.41 5.10
C ASP A 161 10.46 10.48 4.99
N TYR A 162 10.59 9.79 3.85
CA TYR A 162 11.72 8.91 3.61
C TYR A 162 13.01 9.69 3.24
N GLU A 163 12.94 11.02 3.27
CA GLU A 163 14.04 11.94 2.98
C GLU A 163 14.70 11.65 1.63
N ILE A 164 13.92 11.16 0.67
CA ILE A 164 14.42 10.78 -0.67
C ILE A 164 15.10 12.01 -1.29
N PRO A 165 16.41 11.95 -1.58
CA PRO A 165 17.15 13.02 -2.21
C PRO A 165 16.44 13.64 -3.41
N THR A 166 16.55 14.95 -3.55
CA THR A 166 15.96 15.70 -4.68
C THR A 166 16.42 15.18 -6.04
N ALA A 167 17.65 14.66 -6.13
CA ALA A 167 18.19 14.04 -7.34
C ALA A 167 17.44 12.77 -7.79
N GLN A 168 16.68 12.12 -6.89
CA GLN A 168 15.84 10.96 -7.18
C GLN A 168 14.38 11.31 -7.47
N LYS A 169 13.99 12.57 -7.27
CA LYS A 169 12.65 13.09 -7.56
C LYS A 169 12.71 13.95 -8.81
N ILE A 170 12.34 13.37 -9.95
CA ILE A 170 12.54 13.96 -11.28
C ILE A 170 11.21 14.27 -11.98
N GLY A 171 11.25 15.14 -12.99
CA GLY A 171 10.20 15.24 -13.98
C GLY A 171 10.60 14.58 -15.31
N VAL A 172 9.66 14.53 -16.24
CA VAL A 172 9.90 14.08 -17.63
C VAL A 172 10.53 15.18 -18.48
N ASP A 173 11.16 14.83 -19.60
CA ASP A 173 11.76 15.79 -20.55
C ASP A 173 10.69 16.69 -21.19
N THR A 174 9.51 16.12 -21.46
CA THR A 174 8.34 16.84 -21.97
C THR A 174 7.09 16.26 -21.32
N SER A 175 6.23 17.13 -20.76
CA SER A 175 5.01 16.72 -20.06
C SER A 175 4.10 15.86 -20.92
N TYR A 176 3.54 14.80 -20.32
CA TYR A 176 2.63 13.87 -20.97
C TYR A 176 1.19 14.42 -21.09
N THR A 177 0.88 15.55 -20.45
CA THR A 177 -0.47 16.13 -20.38
C THR A 177 -1.09 16.44 -21.75
N THR A 178 -0.28 16.83 -22.74
CA THR A 178 -0.77 17.10 -24.10
C THR A 178 -0.86 15.84 -24.97
N GLY A 179 -0.49 14.68 -24.42
CA GLY A 179 -0.81 13.37 -24.97
C GLY A 179 0.00 12.90 -26.17
N THR A 180 1.01 13.63 -26.66
CA THR A 180 1.74 13.19 -27.88
C THR A 180 3.24 13.48 -27.91
N ALA A 181 3.72 14.47 -27.15
CA ALA A 181 5.10 14.97 -27.29
C ALA A 181 6.12 14.28 -26.37
N GLY A 182 5.66 13.55 -25.35
CA GLY A 182 6.50 12.84 -24.40
C GLY A 182 7.33 11.74 -25.06
N LYS A 183 8.47 11.40 -24.44
CA LYS A 183 9.38 10.36 -24.95
C LYS A 183 9.72 9.33 -23.87
N PRO A 184 8.72 8.53 -23.42
CA PRO A 184 8.90 7.61 -22.30
C PRO A 184 10.06 6.63 -22.50
N PHE A 185 10.25 6.13 -23.72
CA PHE A 185 11.17 5.03 -24.01
C PHE A 185 12.56 5.50 -24.43
N THR A 186 12.70 6.68 -25.04
CA THR A 186 14.03 7.19 -25.45
C THR A 186 14.62 8.23 -24.52
N LYS A 187 13.82 8.87 -23.67
CA LYS A 187 14.30 9.93 -22.76
C LYS A 187 14.02 9.59 -21.30
N ASP A 188 12.74 9.44 -20.95
CA ASP A 188 12.33 9.51 -19.56
C ASP A 188 12.74 8.26 -18.77
N PHE A 189 12.34 7.06 -19.21
CA PHE A 189 12.72 5.81 -18.54
C PHE A 189 14.25 5.60 -18.54
N PRO A 190 14.98 5.81 -19.66
CA PRO A 190 16.44 5.76 -19.64
C PRO A 190 17.08 6.73 -18.63
N ASN A 191 16.52 7.93 -18.45
CA ASN A 191 17.02 8.88 -17.45
C ASN A 191 16.84 8.36 -16.02
N ALA A 192 15.65 7.85 -15.66
CA ALA A 192 15.40 7.24 -14.36
C ALA A 192 16.34 6.06 -14.07
N LEU A 193 16.50 5.15 -15.05
CA LEU A 193 17.40 4.00 -14.95
C LEU A 193 18.87 4.45 -14.78
N LYS A 194 19.28 5.51 -15.48
CA LYS A 194 20.63 6.07 -15.37
C LYS A 194 20.87 6.67 -13.98
N ILE A 195 19.93 7.45 -13.45
CA ILE A 195 20.04 8.06 -12.12
C ILE A 195 20.21 6.98 -11.05
N GLY A 196 19.33 5.97 -11.05
CA GLY A 196 19.43 4.85 -10.11
C GLY A 196 20.77 4.12 -10.21
N LYS A 197 21.26 3.90 -11.44
CA LYS A 197 22.54 3.25 -11.68
C LYS A 197 23.72 4.09 -11.18
N THR A 198 23.71 5.40 -11.45
CA THR A 198 24.79 6.32 -11.10
C THR A 198 24.88 6.55 -9.59
N LEU A 199 23.76 6.72 -8.91
CA LEU A 199 23.76 7.06 -7.48
C LEU A 199 23.95 5.83 -6.60
N TYR A 200 23.34 4.68 -6.94
CA TYR A 200 23.24 3.53 -6.03
C TYR A 200 23.68 2.19 -6.64
N GLY A 201 24.15 2.21 -7.88
CA GLY A 201 24.41 0.98 -8.65
C GLY A 201 23.13 0.20 -8.98
N ALA A 202 21.95 0.78 -8.73
CA ALA A 202 20.66 0.10 -8.75
C ALA A 202 20.27 -0.35 -10.16
N THR A 203 19.49 -1.42 -10.23
CA THR A 203 18.89 -1.90 -11.49
C THR A 203 17.40 -2.10 -11.30
N TYR A 204 16.60 -1.17 -11.82
CA TYR A 204 15.15 -1.21 -11.65
C TYR A 204 14.49 -2.29 -12.50
N LYS A 205 13.56 -3.00 -11.87
CA LYS A 205 12.79 -4.12 -12.43
C LYS A 205 11.29 -3.83 -12.45
N ALA A 206 10.83 -2.86 -11.67
CA ALA A 206 9.45 -2.44 -11.61
C ALA A 206 9.32 -0.93 -11.82
N ALA A 207 8.34 -0.52 -12.62
CA ALA A 207 7.83 0.84 -12.74
C ALA A 207 6.36 0.84 -12.31
N PHE A 208 6.08 1.29 -11.10
CA PHE A 208 4.72 1.37 -10.56
C PHE A 208 4.07 2.69 -10.97
N MET A 209 2.82 2.64 -11.42
CA MET A 209 2.01 3.80 -11.74
C MET A 209 0.53 3.42 -11.66
N ASN A 210 -0.36 4.40 -11.49
CA ASN A 210 -1.79 4.15 -11.58
C ASN A 210 -2.29 4.09 -13.03
N VAL A 211 -3.54 3.68 -13.23
CA VAL A 211 -4.14 3.49 -14.56
C VAL A 211 -4.19 4.80 -15.35
N ASP A 212 -4.53 5.93 -14.72
CA ASP A 212 -4.61 7.24 -15.37
C ASP A 212 -3.22 7.75 -15.83
N THR A 213 -2.19 7.48 -15.05
CA THR A 213 -0.80 7.78 -15.42
C THR A 213 -0.35 6.88 -16.57
N PHE A 214 -0.79 5.62 -16.58
CA PHE A 214 -0.51 4.71 -17.68
C PHE A 214 -1.22 5.12 -18.97
N GLU A 215 -2.46 5.59 -18.92
CA GLU A 215 -3.17 6.14 -20.08
C GLU A 215 -2.41 7.32 -20.69
N LYS A 216 -1.94 8.25 -19.84
CA LYS A 216 -1.08 9.37 -20.29
C LYS A 216 0.22 8.88 -20.92
N LEU A 217 0.82 7.82 -20.39
CA LEU A 217 2.03 7.23 -20.96
C LEU A 217 1.76 6.57 -22.32
N THR A 218 0.70 5.78 -22.42
CA THR A 218 0.38 5.05 -23.65
C THR A 218 -0.09 5.98 -24.75
N ALA A 219 -0.69 7.11 -24.41
CA ALA A 219 -1.11 8.14 -25.37
C ALA A 219 0.05 8.72 -26.20
N GLN A 220 1.28 8.67 -25.69
CA GLN A 220 2.42 9.32 -26.37
C GLN A 220 2.72 8.67 -27.72
N GLU A 221 2.99 9.49 -28.75
CA GLU A 221 3.22 9.03 -30.12
C GLU A 221 4.40 8.05 -30.22
N GLU A 222 5.43 8.24 -29.38
CA GLU A 222 6.56 7.31 -29.28
C GLU A 222 6.09 5.90 -28.86
N VAL A 223 5.14 5.82 -27.93
CA VAL A 223 4.65 4.56 -27.38
C VAL A 223 3.82 3.81 -28.42
N TYR A 224 2.90 4.49 -29.11
CA TYR A 224 2.15 3.93 -30.25
C TYR A 224 3.09 3.30 -31.27
N LYS A 225 4.06 4.07 -31.76
CA LYS A 225 4.95 3.64 -32.85
C LYS A 225 5.84 2.47 -32.47
N ARG A 226 6.33 2.44 -31.22
CA ARG A 226 7.26 1.40 -30.74
C ARG A 226 6.56 0.11 -30.34
N CYS A 227 5.31 0.18 -29.91
CA CYS A 227 4.51 -0.97 -29.54
C CYS A 227 3.74 -1.58 -30.73
N ALA A 228 3.44 -0.80 -31.76
CA ALA A 228 2.74 -1.25 -32.95
C ALA A 228 3.60 -2.13 -33.89
N THR A 229 2.92 -2.94 -34.70
CA THR A 229 3.54 -3.69 -35.80
C THR A 229 3.97 -2.76 -36.94
N PHE A 230 4.84 -3.24 -37.82
CA PHE A 230 5.23 -2.49 -39.02
C PHE A 230 4.03 -2.11 -39.89
N ILE A 231 3.09 -3.03 -40.10
CA ILE A 231 1.88 -2.78 -40.91
C ILE A 231 1.05 -1.66 -40.31
N GLN A 232 0.72 -1.72 -39.01
CA GLN A 232 -0.07 -0.69 -38.32
C GLN A 232 0.57 0.70 -38.40
N ASN A 233 1.91 0.77 -38.32
CA ASN A 233 2.63 2.03 -38.47
C ASN A 233 2.56 2.58 -39.90
N VAL A 234 2.67 1.71 -40.92
CA VAL A 234 2.58 2.12 -42.34
C VAL A 234 1.16 2.53 -42.71
N THR A 235 0.14 1.86 -42.17
CA THR A 235 -1.28 2.17 -42.42
C THR A 235 -1.84 3.27 -41.51
N GLN A 236 -1.04 3.78 -40.56
CA GLN A 236 -1.49 4.75 -39.54
C GLN A 236 -2.73 4.29 -38.76
N THR A 237 -2.80 2.97 -38.49
CA THR A 237 -3.87 2.34 -37.70
C THR A 237 -3.33 1.86 -36.35
N ASN A 238 -2.29 2.52 -35.84
CA ASN A 238 -1.77 2.27 -34.51
C ASN A 238 -2.63 3.01 -33.47
N ASP A 239 -2.72 2.43 -32.28
CA ASP A 239 -3.55 2.91 -31.17
C ASP A 239 -2.80 2.72 -29.86
N ALA A 240 -3.35 3.23 -28.76
CA ALA A 240 -2.81 3.08 -27.43
C ALA A 240 -2.63 1.59 -27.07
N PRO A 241 -1.39 1.14 -26.81
CA PRO A 241 -1.15 -0.25 -26.45
C PRO A 241 -1.63 -0.56 -25.04
N ASP A 242 -2.04 -1.82 -24.81
CA ASP A 242 -2.34 -2.33 -23.47
C ASP A 242 -1.05 -2.59 -22.65
N LEU A 243 -1.23 -2.88 -21.36
CA LEU A 243 -0.12 -3.19 -20.44
C LEU A 243 0.73 -4.37 -20.95
N THR A 244 0.09 -5.39 -21.51
CA THR A 244 0.76 -6.59 -22.04
C THR A 244 1.71 -6.22 -23.18
N THR A 245 1.25 -5.39 -24.12
CA THR A 245 2.02 -4.95 -25.28
C THR A 245 3.18 -4.05 -24.87
N VAL A 246 2.96 -3.11 -23.93
CA VAL A 246 4.04 -2.27 -23.41
C VAL A 246 5.11 -3.11 -22.70
N ASN A 247 4.70 -4.02 -21.80
CA ASN A 247 5.65 -4.90 -21.11
C ASN A 247 6.38 -5.86 -22.06
N ALA A 248 5.71 -6.34 -23.11
CA ALA A 248 6.35 -7.13 -24.16
C ALA A 248 7.40 -6.32 -24.93
N TYR A 249 7.15 -5.05 -25.20
CA TYR A 249 8.14 -4.15 -25.80
C TYR A 249 9.36 -3.95 -24.90
N LEU A 250 9.14 -3.64 -23.61
CA LEU A 250 10.22 -3.47 -22.63
C LEU A 250 11.07 -4.76 -22.51
N ALA A 251 10.43 -5.92 -22.50
CA ALA A 251 11.10 -7.22 -22.46
C ALA A 251 11.91 -7.50 -23.74
N LYS A 252 11.40 -7.15 -24.93
CA LYS A 252 12.15 -7.25 -26.20
C LYS A 252 13.36 -6.33 -26.27
N LYS A 253 13.39 -5.26 -25.46
CA LYS A 253 14.49 -4.29 -25.35
C LYS A 253 15.20 -4.40 -24.00
N ASN A 254 15.36 -5.63 -23.52
CA ASN A 254 15.92 -5.93 -22.21
C ASN A 254 17.34 -5.34 -21.99
N GLU A 255 18.16 -5.21 -23.03
CA GLU A 255 19.50 -4.61 -22.90
C GLU A 255 19.43 -3.12 -22.52
N PHE A 256 18.37 -2.43 -22.96
CA PHE A 256 18.13 -1.01 -22.69
C PHE A 256 17.38 -0.80 -21.38
N PHE A 257 16.32 -1.58 -21.14
CA PHE A 257 15.45 -1.42 -19.98
C PHE A 257 15.80 -2.33 -18.80
N ARG A 258 16.82 -3.18 -18.93
CA ARG A 258 17.39 -4.01 -17.86
C ARG A 258 16.34 -4.85 -17.12
N GLY A 259 15.31 -5.33 -17.84
CA GLY A 259 14.25 -6.17 -17.30
C GLY A 259 13.16 -5.41 -16.55
N LEU A 260 13.04 -4.10 -16.79
CA LEU A 260 11.94 -3.28 -16.27
C LEU A 260 10.59 -3.78 -16.76
N GLN A 261 9.62 -3.83 -15.86
CA GLN A 261 8.21 -4.07 -16.15
C GLN A 261 7.35 -2.99 -15.49
N ILE A 262 6.33 -2.53 -16.19
CA ILE A 262 5.28 -1.68 -15.62
C ILE A 262 4.35 -2.56 -14.77
N VAL A 263 4.02 -2.05 -13.58
CA VAL A 263 3.05 -2.62 -12.66
C VAL A 263 1.97 -1.57 -12.41
N LEU A 264 0.73 -1.87 -12.80
CA LEU A 264 -0.38 -0.95 -12.58
C LEU A 264 -0.94 -1.11 -11.17
N ILE A 265 -1.23 0.03 -10.54
CA ILE A 265 -1.96 0.13 -9.28
C ILE A 265 -3.34 0.69 -9.57
N ASP A 266 -4.35 -0.17 -9.46
CA ASP A 266 -5.75 0.20 -9.63
C ASP A 266 -6.48 -0.14 -8.34
N GLN A 267 -6.66 0.86 -7.48
CA GLN A 267 -7.24 0.69 -6.17
C GLN A 267 -8.03 1.94 -5.83
N ASP A 268 -9.21 1.79 -5.26
CA ASP A 268 -10.00 2.90 -4.73
C ASP A 268 -10.21 2.71 -3.23
N ILE A 269 -9.83 3.72 -2.45
CA ILE A 269 -10.06 3.73 -1.00
C ILE A 269 -10.91 4.94 -0.65
N THR A 270 -11.98 4.69 0.12
CA THR A 270 -12.82 5.74 0.68
C THR A 270 -12.30 6.13 2.05
N ILE A 271 -12.02 7.42 2.23
CA ILE A 271 -11.76 8.02 3.53
C ILE A 271 -13.00 8.78 3.96
N GLU A 272 -13.49 8.44 5.15
CA GLU A 272 -14.53 9.20 5.86
C GLU A 272 -13.86 10.11 6.90
N LEU A 273 -14.22 11.39 6.89
CA LEU A 273 -13.75 12.39 7.86
C LEU A 273 -14.72 12.50 9.05
N ALA A 274 -14.28 13.19 10.10
CA ALA A 274 -15.06 13.34 11.33
C ALA A 274 -16.41 14.05 11.14
N ASP A 275 -16.57 14.81 10.06
CA ASP A 275 -17.82 15.48 9.67
C ASP A 275 -18.76 14.59 8.84
N GLY A 276 -18.39 13.32 8.61
CA GLY A 276 -19.12 12.36 7.78
C GLY A 276 -18.90 12.53 6.28
N SER A 277 -18.08 13.49 5.84
CA SER A 277 -17.72 13.62 4.43
C SER A 277 -16.87 12.43 3.97
N ARG A 278 -17.10 11.98 2.73
CA ARG A 278 -16.42 10.82 2.14
C ARG A 278 -15.72 11.23 0.85
N THR A 279 -14.45 10.87 0.74
CA THR A 279 -13.67 11.02 -0.50
C THR A 279 -13.16 9.64 -0.91
N THR A 280 -13.46 9.23 -2.14
CA THR A 280 -12.96 8.00 -2.75
C THR A 280 -11.95 8.39 -3.82
N SER A 281 -10.75 7.82 -3.76
CA SER A 281 -9.71 8.08 -4.74
C SER A 281 -8.66 6.96 -4.73
N ASN A 282 -7.90 6.87 -5.81
CA ASN A 282 -6.71 6.03 -5.84
C ASN A 282 -5.63 6.58 -4.88
N PRO A 283 -5.17 5.79 -3.89
CA PRO A 283 -4.14 6.27 -2.98
C PRO A 283 -2.76 6.41 -3.62
N PHE A 284 -2.50 5.78 -4.77
CA PHE A 284 -1.29 6.01 -5.55
C PHE A 284 -1.49 7.26 -6.40
N ASP A 285 -0.75 8.31 -6.08
CA ASP A 285 -0.93 9.65 -6.64
C ASP A 285 -0.82 9.68 -8.17
N ASP A 286 -1.70 10.46 -8.82
CA ASP A 286 -1.69 10.65 -10.26
C ASP A 286 -0.39 11.24 -10.77
N ASP A 287 -0.10 11.03 -12.04
CA ASP A 287 1.06 11.58 -12.73
C ASP A 287 2.40 11.17 -12.13
N VAL A 288 2.45 10.05 -11.39
CA VAL A 288 3.68 9.55 -10.75
C VAL A 288 4.06 8.17 -11.27
N ILE A 289 5.36 7.98 -11.50
CA ILE A 289 5.97 6.67 -11.75
C ILE A 289 7.04 6.42 -10.68
N LEU A 290 6.90 5.33 -9.94
CA LEU A 290 7.93 4.81 -9.04
C LEU A 290 8.78 3.76 -9.76
N PHE A 291 10.10 3.96 -9.82
CA PHE A 291 11.06 2.96 -10.24
C PHE A 291 11.70 2.26 -9.04
N SER A 292 11.67 0.92 -9.04
CA SER A 292 12.18 0.09 -7.95
C SER A 292 12.95 -1.14 -8.47
N GLU A 293 13.92 -1.61 -7.70
CA GLU A 293 14.71 -2.83 -7.97
C GLU A 293 13.90 -4.11 -7.83
N SER A 294 12.77 -4.06 -7.10
CA SER A 294 11.92 -5.21 -6.79
C SER A 294 10.44 -4.81 -6.71
N LYS A 295 9.57 -5.80 -6.91
CA LYS A 295 8.13 -5.66 -6.60
C LYS A 295 7.87 -5.72 -5.08
N LEU A 296 8.77 -6.36 -4.33
CA LEU A 296 8.79 -6.35 -2.87
C LEU A 296 9.47 -5.07 -2.39
N LEU A 297 8.69 -4.11 -1.93
CA LEU A 297 9.13 -2.76 -1.57
C LEU A 297 9.59 -2.68 -0.11
N GLY A 298 9.07 -3.52 0.77
CA GLY A 298 9.44 -3.50 2.17
C GLY A 298 8.69 -4.53 3.01
N ASN A 299 8.29 -4.16 4.21
CA ASN A 299 7.50 -5.02 5.09
C ASN A 299 6.42 -4.20 5.80
N THR A 300 5.28 -4.82 6.06
CA THR A 300 4.28 -4.27 6.97
C THR A 300 4.61 -4.75 8.37
N TYR A 301 5.22 -3.87 9.15
CA TYR A 301 5.53 -4.15 10.54
C TYR A 301 4.25 -4.02 11.35
N TRP A 302 3.92 -5.07 12.10
CA TRP A 302 2.75 -5.04 12.96
C TRP A 302 3.09 -5.62 14.32
N LYS A 303 2.30 -5.24 15.33
CA LYS A 303 2.39 -5.78 16.68
C LYS A 303 1.01 -6.07 17.18
N ARG A 304 0.83 -7.30 17.68
CA ARG A 304 -0.43 -7.72 18.30
C ARG A 304 -0.90 -6.68 19.32
N PRO A 305 -2.13 -6.15 19.21
CA PRO A 305 -2.69 -5.23 20.19
C PRO A 305 -2.65 -5.84 21.59
N ILE A 306 -2.37 -5.00 22.60
CA ILE A 306 -2.38 -5.48 24.00
C ILE A 306 -3.76 -6.00 24.39
N ASP A 307 -4.80 -5.38 23.83
CA ASP A 307 -6.21 -5.71 23.96
C ASP A 307 -6.56 -7.09 23.40
N ALA A 308 -5.72 -7.70 22.56
CA ALA A 308 -5.93 -9.06 22.06
C ALA A 308 -5.76 -10.12 23.17
N LYS A 309 -5.10 -9.76 24.28
CA LYS A 309 -5.08 -10.62 25.46
C LYS A 309 -6.40 -10.52 26.20
N LYS A 310 -6.80 -11.62 26.82
CA LYS A 310 -7.91 -11.61 27.78
C LYS A 310 -7.51 -10.74 28.96
N LEU A 311 -8.21 -9.61 29.12
CA LEU A 311 -8.04 -8.72 30.26
C LEU A 311 -8.90 -9.26 31.39
N GLU A 312 -8.42 -9.17 32.63
CA GLU A 312 -9.18 -9.57 33.80
C GLU A 312 -10.46 -8.72 33.89
N GLY A 313 -11.62 -9.36 34.04
CA GLY A 313 -12.94 -8.71 33.99
C GLY A 313 -13.43 -8.31 32.58
N GLY A 314 -12.69 -8.62 31.51
CA GLY A 314 -13.11 -8.34 30.13
C GLY A 314 -14.24 -9.27 29.67
N VAL A 315 -15.34 -8.68 29.20
CA VAL A 315 -16.55 -9.39 28.72
C VAL A 315 -16.75 -9.33 27.20
N ALA A 316 -15.89 -8.61 26.49
CA ALA A 316 -15.93 -8.49 25.03
C ALA A 316 -15.45 -9.78 24.37
N ASP A 317 -16.13 -10.20 23.30
CA ASP A 317 -15.68 -11.27 22.42
C ASP A 317 -14.54 -10.74 21.55
N LYS A 318 -13.45 -11.50 21.41
CA LYS A 318 -12.21 -11.02 20.77
C LYS A 318 -11.62 -12.08 19.86
N VAL A 319 -11.48 -11.74 18.58
CA VAL A 319 -10.87 -12.63 17.58
C VAL A 319 -9.76 -11.90 16.87
N MET A 320 -8.57 -12.50 16.87
CA MET A 320 -7.40 -12.00 16.16
C MET A 320 -7.20 -12.79 14.87
N TYR A 321 -7.11 -12.10 13.74
CA TYR A 321 -6.78 -12.72 12.46
C TYR A 321 -5.85 -11.85 11.64
N GLY A 322 -4.68 -12.41 11.28
CA GLY A 322 -3.60 -11.65 10.68
C GLY A 322 -3.10 -10.56 11.64
N HIS A 323 -3.15 -9.30 11.21
CA HIS A 323 -2.73 -8.13 11.98
C HIS A 323 -3.89 -7.38 12.67
N THR A 324 -5.14 -7.75 12.37
CA THR A 324 -6.35 -7.10 12.89
C THR A 324 -6.99 -7.92 14.01
N LEU A 325 -7.29 -7.24 15.13
CA LEU A 325 -8.16 -7.72 16.20
C LEU A 325 -9.57 -7.19 15.94
N ILE A 326 -10.55 -8.08 15.88
CA ILE A 326 -11.96 -7.72 15.98
C ILE A 326 -12.41 -7.90 17.43
N LYS A 327 -13.01 -6.86 17.98
CA LYS A 327 -13.53 -6.83 19.35
C LYS A 327 -14.99 -6.44 19.30
N LYS A 328 -15.83 -7.20 20.00
CA LYS A 328 -17.29 -6.99 20.01
C LYS A 328 -17.86 -6.98 21.41
N TYR A 329 -18.71 -6.00 21.71
CA TYR A 329 -19.32 -5.80 23.03
C TYR A 329 -20.55 -4.91 22.94
N SER A 330 -21.30 -4.81 24.04
CA SER A 330 -22.49 -3.95 24.11
C SER A 330 -22.44 -2.93 25.24
N ASN A 331 -23.27 -1.90 25.14
CA ASN A 331 -23.59 -0.98 26.23
C ASN A 331 -25.08 -1.08 26.57
N GLU A 332 -25.40 -0.78 27.83
CA GLU A 332 -26.76 -0.85 28.38
C GLU A 332 -27.51 0.48 28.26
N SER A 333 -26.80 1.61 28.20
CA SER A 333 -27.41 2.94 28.07
C SER A 333 -26.48 3.90 27.32
N PRO A 334 -26.82 4.32 26.09
CA PRO A 334 -27.90 3.75 25.26
C PRO A 334 -27.65 2.27 24.94
N VAL A 335 -28.71 1.50 24.65
CA VAL A 335 -28.56 0.09 24.25
C VAL A 335 -27.97 0.04 22.85
N GLN A 336 -26.79 -0.55 22.73
CA GLN A 336 -26.06 -0.60 21.46
C GLN A 336 -25.10 -1.78 21.44
N GLU A 337 -24.88 -2.32 20.25
CA GLU A 337 -23.85 -3.31 19.97
C GLU A 337 -22.72 -2.64 19.21
N ILE A 338 -21.48 -2.83 19.66
CA ILE A 338 -20.29 -2.17 19.12
C ILE A 338 -19.33 -3.22 18.58
N THR A 339 -18.91 -3.04 17.34
CA THR A 339 -17.83 -3.80 16.71
C THR A 339 -16.66 -2.88 16.44
N GLU A 340 -15.47 -3.23 16.94
CA GLU A 340 -14.22 -2.50 16.76
C GLU A 340 -13.22 -3.36 15.96
N GLY A 341 -12.59 -2.75 14.95
CA GLY A 341 -11.38 -3.26 14.31
C GLY A 341 -10.17 -2.52 14.86
N ILE A 342 -9.17 -3.25 15.35
CA ILE A 342 -7.98 -2.69 16.00
C ILE A 342 -6.73 -3.35 15.44
N ALA A 343 -5.77 -2.56 14.97
CA ALA A 343 -4.44 -3.05 14.63
C ALA A 343 -3.35 -2.05 15.02
N ASN A 344 -2.15 -2.54 15.33
CA ASN A 344 -0.94 -1.72 15.32
C ASN A 344 -0.12 -2.18 14.12
N LEU A 345 -0.09 -1.38 13.05
CA LEU A 345 0.63 -1.73 11.84
C LEU A 345 1.16 -0.49 11.12
N PHE A 346 2.26 -0.67 10.40
CA PHE A 346 2.80 0.31 9.47
C PHE A 346 3.46 -0.41 8.28
N PRO A 347 2.96 -0.22 7.04
CA PRO A 347 3.65 -0.63 5.82
C PRO A 347 4.85 0.28 5.63
N ALA A 348 6.04 -0.29 5.59
CA ALA A 348 7.25 0.50 5.66
C ALA A 348 8.14 0.21 4.43
N TRP A 349 8.55 1.26 3.71
CA TRP A 349 9.27 1.21 2.44
C TRP A 349 10.79 1.14 2.57
N ASN A 350 11.30 -0.10 2.65
CA ASN A 350 12.73 -0.39 2.76
C ASN A 350 13.57 0.06 1.55
N LEU A 351 12.97 0.11 0.35
CA LEU A 351 13.69 0.47 -0.88
C LEU A 351 13.67 1.97 -1.22
N ALA A 352 13.07 2.82 -0.37
CA ALA A 352 12.84 4.24 -0.65
C ALA A 352 14.10 4.99 -1.12
N GLY A 353 15.18 4.93 -0.37
CA GLY A 353 16.42 5.64 -0.70
C GLY A 353 17.19 5.05 -1.89
N ARG A 354 16.76 3.90 -2.43
CA ARG A 354 17.29 3.30 -3.66
C ARG A 354 16.34 3.40 -4.84
N SER A 355 15.22 4.12 -4.70
CA SER A 355 14.20 4.28 -5.73
C SER A 355 14.26 5.64 -6.42
N VAL A 356 13.59 5.76 -7.56
CA VAL A 356 13.42 7.04 -8.27
C VAL A 356 11.94 7.29 -8.46
N LEU A 357 11.49 8.50 -8.15
CA LEU A 357 10.14 8.98 -8.40
C LEU A 357 10.18 9.94 -9.59
N MET A 358 9.30 9.71 -10.56
CA MET A 358 9.18 10.54 -11.75
C MET A 358 7.77 11.10 -11.84
N GLN A 359 7.67 12.42 -12.01
CA GLN A 359 6.42 13.10 -12.28
C GLN A 359 6.25 13.30 -13.80
N VAL A 360 5.09 12.93 -14.35
CA VAL A 360 4.89 12.91 -15.81
C VAL A 360 4.17 14.13 -16.37
N ASN A 361 3.48 14.91 -15.54
CA ASN A 361 2.80 16.14 -15.97
C ASN A 361 3.69 17.40 -15.89
N ALA A 362 4.95 17.26 -15.44
CA ALA A 362 5.88 18.35 -15.24
C ALA A 362 7.33 17.95 -15.59
N THR A 363 8.17 18.95 -15.88
CA THR A 363 9.61 18.75 -16.16
C THR A 363 10.50 18.74 -14.93
N SER A 364 9.89 18.93 -13.76
CA SER A 364 10.53 18.79 -12.45
C SER A 364 9.52 18.25 -11.45
N TRP A 365 10.01 17.70 -10.35
CA TRP A 365 9.15 17.23 -9.26
C TRP A 365 8.58 18.41 -8.48
N ILE A 366 7.25 18.55 -8.52
CA ILE A 366 6.51 19.62 -7.83
C ILE A 366 5.43 19.09 -6.88
N LYS A 367 5.27 17.77 -6.78
CA LYS A 367 4.34 17.14 -5.84
C LYS A 367 4.93 17.13 -4.44
N ASN A 368 4.53 18.09 -3.60
CA ASN A 368 4.79 18.09 -2.16
C ASN A 368 3.71 18.86 -1.40
#